data_AF-A0A927TRN4-F1
#
_entry.id   AF-A0A927TRN4-F1
#
_cell.length_a   1.000
_cell.length_b   1.000
_cell.length_c   1.000
_cell.angle_alpha   90.00
_cell.angle_beta   90.00
_cell.angle_gamma   90.00
#
_symmetry.space_group_name_H-M   'P 1'
#
loop_
_entity.id
_entity.type
_entity.pdbx_description
1 polymer ?
#
loop_
_entity_poly.entity_id
_entity_poly.type
_entity_poly.pdbx_seq_one_letter_code
_entity_poly.pdbx_strand_id
1 'polypeptide(L)' 'MVTEYETAAGYRREYTYNAEGLIASVQEGKETAELKYDDTGRIVEKKDREGTIRYSYDKNGNVLSVS' A
#
# COMPACT_ATOMS: atom_id res chain seq x y z
N MET A 1 -0.37 -13.65 1.34
CA MET A 1 0.54 -13.99 2.46
C MET A 1 0.41 -12.90 3.53
N VAL A 2 0.63 -13.21 4.81
CA VAL A 2 0.71 -12.20 5.88
C VAL A 2 2.06 -12.31 6.55
N THR A 3 2.71 -11.18 6.81
CA THR A 3 3.91 -11.10 7.66
C THR A 3 3.66 -10.11 8.78
N GLU A 4 4.19 -10.41 9.97
CA GLU A 4 4.01 -9.62 11.18
C GLU A 4 5.35 -9.36 11.85
N TYR A 5 5.55 -8.14 12.35
CA TYR A 5 6.68 -7.76 13.18
C TYR A 5 6.18 -6.99 14.41
N GLU A 6 6.64 -7.39 15.59
CA GLU A 6 6.39 -6.70 16.86
C GLU A 6 7.74 -6.29 17.48
N THR A 7 7.88 -5.01 17.81
CA THR A 7 9.04 -4.52 18.59
C THR A 7 8.82 -4.77 20.08
N ALA A 8 9.91 -4.79 20.87
CA ALA A 8 9.84 -4.86 22.33
C ALA A 8 9.05 -3.69 22.99
N ALA A 9 8.80 -2.61 22.26
CA ALA A 9 8.00 -1.47 22.71
C ALA A 9 6.51 -1.59 22.36
N GLY A 10 6.06 -2.73 21.81
CA GLY A 10 4.66 -2.98 21.43
C GLY A 10 4.23 -2.36 20.10
N TYR A 11 5.17 -1.81 19.31
CA TYR A 11 4.87 -1.45 17.91
C TYR A 11 4.69 -2.72 17.10
N ARG A 12 3.43 -2.98 16.73
CA ARG A 12 3.02 -4.09 15.87
C ARG A 12 2.75 -3.57 14.47
N ARG A 13 3.42 -4.16 13.48
CA ARG A 13 3.18 -3.88 12.07
C ARG A 13 2.91 -5.16 11.31
N GLU A 14 1.78 -5.21 10.62
CA GLU A 14 1.38 -6.32 9.77
C GLU A 14 1.37 -5.91 8.30
N TYR A 15 1.76 -6.82 7.43
CA TYR A 15 1.70 -6.66 5.99
C TYR A 15 0.90 -7.80 5.39
N THR A 16 -0.01 -7.46 4.48
CA THR A 16 -0.64 -8.43 3.59
C THR A 16 -0.12 -8.25 2.17
N TYR A 17 -0.12 -9.33 1.40
CA TYR A 17 0.39 -9.32 0.04
C TYR A 17 -0.68 -9.83 -0.95
N ASN A 18 -0.76 -9.19 -2.11
CA ASN A 18 -1.58 -9.62 -3.24
C ASN A 18 -1.01 -10.89 -3.90
N ALA A 19 -1.66 -11.37 -4.96
CA ALA A 19 -1.23 -12.59 -5.67
C ALA A 19 0.14 -12.45 -6.37
N GLU A 20 0.58 -11.22 -6.66
CA GLU A 20 1.87 -10.91 -7.28
C GLU A 20 3.00 -10.73 -6.23
N GLY A 21 2.67 -10.85 -4.95
CA GLY A 21 3.63 -10.63 -3.85
C GLY A 21 3.89 -9.16 -3.54
N LEU A 22 3.08 -8.24 -4.04
CA LEU A 22 3.12 -6.81 -3.69
C LEU A 22 2.30 -6.55 -2.42
N ILE A 23 2.71 -5.58 -1.60
CA ILE A 23 2.02 -5.25 -0.35
C ILE A 23 0.62 -4.73 -0.64
N ALA A 24 -0.42 -5.48 -0.27
CA ALA A 24 -1.81 -5.05 -0.44
C ALA A 24 -2.30 -4.17 0.72
N SER A 25 -1.78 -4.39 1.93
CA SER A 25 -2.12 -3.59 3.10
C SER A 25 -1.00 -3.57 4.13
N VAL A 26 -0.89 -2.45 4.83
CA VAL A 26 -0.03 -2.24 6.00
C VAL A 26 -0.91 -1.85 7.17
N GLN A 27 -0.85 -2.60 8.27
CA GLN A 27 -1.48 -2.23 9.53
C GLN A 27 -0.40 -1.83 10.54
N GLU A 28 -0.54 -0.69 11.19
CA GLU A 28 0.32 -0.21 12.27
C GLU A 28 -0.55 0.17 13.47
N GLY A 29 -0.58 -0.71 14.48
CA GLY A 29 -1.54 -0.61 15.58
C GLY A 29 -2.99 -0.67 15.08
N LYS A 30 -3.75 0.41 15.21
CA LYS A 30 -5.15 0.51 14.72
C LYS A 30 -5.25 1.13 13.33
N GLU A 31 -4.16 1.69 12.82
CA GLU A 31 -4.14 2.37 11.54
C GLU A 31 -3.89 1.36 10.43
N THR A 32 -4.65 1.48 9.34
CA THR A 32 -4.51 0.59 8.18
C THR A 32 -4.42 1.42 6.91
N ALA A 33 -3.44 1.09 6.08
CA ALA A 33 -3.31 1.59 4.72
C ALA A 33 -3.49 0.43 3.73
N GLU A 34 -4.23 0.67 2.65
CA GLU A 34 -4.46 -0.25 1.54
C GLU A 34 -3.77 0.31 0.29
N LEU A 35 -3.16 -0.57 -0.50
CA LEU A 35 -2.46 -0.23 -1.74
C LEU A 35 -3.03 -1.07 -2.89
N LYS A 36 -3.22 -0.41 -4.03
CA LYS A 36 -3.56 -1.06 -5.31
C LYS A 36 -2.53 -0.72 -6.35
N TYR A 37 -2.35 -1.66 -7.26
CA TYR A 37 -1.32 -1.61 -8.28
C TYR A 37 -1.93 -1.78 -9.67
N ASP A 38 -1.25 -1.24 -10.68
CA ASP A 38 -1.46 -1.65 -12.05
C ASP A 38 -0.68 -2.94 -12.38
N ASP A 39 -0.91 -3.49 -13.57
CA ASP A 39 -0.28 -4.72 -14.06
C ASP A 39 1.25 -4.66 -14.15
N THR A 40 1.84 -3.46 -14.01
CA THR A 40 3.30 -3.24 -13.99
C THR A 40 3.86 -3.05 -12.59
N GLY A 41 3.02 -3.20 -11.56
CA GLY A 41 3.42 -3.09 -10.16
C GLY A 41 3.55 -1.64 -9.66
N ARG A 42 2.97 -0.65 -10.34
CA ARG A 42 2.97 0.76 -9.88
C ARG A 42 1.72 1.05 -9.07
N ILE A 43 1.84 1.81 -7.98
CA ILE A 43 0.71 2.14 -7.10
C ILE A 43 -0.27 3.06 -7.84
N VAL A 44 -1.52 2.64 -8.01
CA VAL A 44 -2.59 3.46 -8.59
C VAL A 44 -3.57 4.01 -7.56
N GLU A 45 -3.58 3.43 -6.36
CA GLU A 45 -4.41 3.88 -5.24
C GLU A 45 -3.70 3.59 -3.92
N LYS A 46 -3.63 4.60 -3.05
CA LYS A 46 -3.34 4.45 -1.63
C LYS A 46 -4.54 4.95 -0.85
N LYS A 47 -5.05 4.14 0.06
CA LYS A 47 -6.14 4.52 0.95
C LYS A 47 -5.73 4.31 2.40
N ASP A 48 -5.88 5.31 3.24
CA ASP A 48 -5.69 5.21 4.68
C ASP A 48 -6.80 6.00 5.39
N ARG A 49 -6.68 6.19 6.72
CA ARG A 49 -7.69 6.93 7.50
C ARG A 49 -7.82 8.41 7.11
N GLU A 50 -6.79 9.00 6.50
CA GLU A 50 -6.80 10.42 6.10
C GLU A 50 -7.51 10.61 4.75
N GLY A 51 -7.61 9.55 3.96
CA GLY A 51 -8.35 9.57 2.71
C GLY A 51 -7.81 8.60 1.67
N THR A 52 -8.14 8.87 0.41
CA THR A 52 -7.68 8.10 -0.74
C THR A 52 -6.91 9.02 -1.67
N ILE A 53 -5.72 8.59 -2.07
CA ILE A 53 -4.90 9.21 -3.10
C ILE A 53 -4.83 8.25 -4.28
N ARG A 54 -5.07 8.76 -5.48
CA ARG A 54 -4.98 8.00 -6.74
C ARG A 54 -3.90 8.56 -7.62
N TYR A 55 -3.19 7.67 -8.30
CA TYR A 55 -2.13 8.02 -9.25
C TYR A 55 -2.50 7.52 -10.63
N SER A 56 -2.17 8.32 -11.65
CA SER A 56 -2.12 7.87 -13.03
C SER A 56 -0.72 8.07 -13.59
N TYR A 57 -0.37 7.28 -14.60
CA TYR A 57 0.96 7.29 -15.20
C TYR A 57 0.88 7.43 -16.72
N ASP A 58 1.84 8.12 -17.30
CA ASP A 58 2.07 8.08 -18.74
C ASP A 58 2.71 6.75 -19.17
N LYS A 59 2.90 6.57 -20.48
CA LYS A 59 3.52 5.36 -21.06
C LYS A 59 4.98 5.16 -20.66
N ASN A 60 5.66 6.22 -20.24
CA ASN A 60 7.05 6.18 -19.79
C ASN A 60 7.18 5.94 -18.29
N GLY A 61 6.05 5.88 -17.57
CA GLY A 61 6.00 5.68 -16.13
C GLY A 61 6.11 6.95 -15.30
N ASN A 62 6.00 8.13 -15.91
CA ASN A 62 5.92 9.36 -15.15
C ASN A 62 4.52 9.53 -14.58
N VAL A 63 4.41 10.09 -13.37
CA VAL A 63 3.11 10.44 -12.78
C VAL A 63 2.45 11.51 -13.64
N LEU A 64 1.26 11.20 -14.14
CA LEU A 64 0.44 12.09 -14.96
C LEU A 64 -0.55 12.89 -14.08
N SER A 65 -1.12 12.27 -13.05
CA SER A 65 -2.03 12.95 -12.11
C SER A 65 -1.97 12.37 -10.70
N VAL A 66 -2.32 13.22 -9.73
CA VAL A 66 -2.60 12.85 -8.34
C VAL A 66 -3.96 13.44 -7.96
N SER A 67 -4.85 12.63 -7.39
CA SER A 67 -6.21 13.07 -6.98
C SER A 67 -6.65 12.43 -5.69
#